data_AF-A0A520AD42-F1
#
_entry.id   AF-A0A520AD42-F1
#
_cell.length_a   1.000
_cell.length_b   1.000
_cell.length_c   1.000
_cell.angle_alpha   90.00
_cell.angle_beta   90.00
_cell.angle_gamma   90.00
#
_symmetry.space_group_name_H-M   'P 1'
#
loop_
_entity.id
_entity.type
_entity.pdbx_description
1 polymer ?
#
loop_
_entity_poly.entity_id
_entity_poly.type
_entity_poly.pdbx_seq_one_letter_code
_entity_poly.pdbx_strand_id
1 'polypeptide(L)'
;LANGKLRSTTLDEFQKLTGLELEGEGGGLKEEMPPIQRWLNRILALRIAMQNAIFDEYLGLIEARIEAAKEAGTLDLGVESINAERITILDRTVIRRDQTSGAETEILRLDTEERYKPLALDRALRILGDDARPIVNRKSGKAAIRCSTYSLTDDDGEIVRRYELVRPTRTERMRQDLLLETMWEDASEADFSALWQAEVEEMSGKTRTNTLYLVTGLLLPVWDRLPDDHVQVWRLNTDDGQSFLGRIVPAPLVTKLADAFGIAATITVSGAETAKHVMGTAEITALGAYRLKRSLVAGQQRLELLDWPHTRLAELKVAGCFTEIIQHKTRMFVPVATAATVIDRITA
;
A
#
# COMPACT_ATOMS: atom_id res chain seq x y z
N LEU A 1 -13.15 25.10 17.44
CA LEU A 1 -12.56 26.44 17.59
C LEU A 1 -13.58 27.46 18.09
N ALA A 2 -14.62 27.85 17.33
CA ALA A 2 -15.58 28.88 17.76
C ALA A 2 -16.43 28.56 19.01
N ASN A 3 -16.81 27.30 19.25
CA ASN A 3 -17.61 26.90 20.41
C ASN A 3 -16.78 26.40 21.61
N GLY A 4 -15.48 26.73 21.70
CA GLY A 4 -14.62 26.28 22.81
C GLY A 4 -14.40 24.77 22.92
N LYS A 5 -14.64 24.02 21.84
CA LYS A 5 -14.53 22.55 21.81
C LYS A 5 -13.10 22.00 21.73
N LEU A 6 -12.12 22.84 21.39
CA LEU A 6 -10.69 22.50 21.52
C LEU A 6 -10.19 23.09 22.83
N ARG A 7 -9.54 22.28 23.66
CA ARG A 7 -8.93 22.69 24.93
C ARG A 7 -7.43 23.00 24.75
N SER A 8 -6.84 22.53 23.66
CA SER A 8 -5.43 22.69 23.29
C SER A 8 -5.04 24.10 22.84
N THR A 9 -5.98 24.89 22.31
CA THR A 9 -5.75 26.29 21.91
C THR A 9 -7.07 27.06 21.79
N THR A 10 -7.02 28.39 21.86
CA THR A 10 -8.18 29.26 21.63
C THR A 10 -8.32 29.61 20.14
N LEU A 11 -9.53 30.02 19.70
CA LEU A 11 -9.74 30.46 18.31
C LEU A 11 -8.78 31.63 17.94
N ASP A 12 -8.66 32.62 18.82
CA ASP A 12 -7.78 33.78 18.61
C ASP A 12 -6.30 33.38 18.50
N GLU A 13 -5.82 32.52 19.39
CA GLU A 13 -4.45 32.01 19.35
C GLU A 13 -4.19 31.15 18.11
N PHE A 14 -5.14 30.30 17.73
CA PHE A 14 -5.06 29.50 16.52
C PHE A 14 -4.97 30.38 15.27
N GLN A 15 -5.79 31.42 15.15
CA GLN A 15 -5.75 32.35 14.01
C GLN A 15 -4.41 33.10 13.93
N LYS A 16 -3.87 33.53 15.08
CA LYS A 16 -2.55 34.18 15.16
C LYS A 16 -1.41 33.27 14.73
N LEU A 17 -1.44 32.00 15.15
CA LEU A 17 -0.39 31.02 14.83
C LEU A 17 -0.47 30.52 13.39
N THR A 18 -1.69 30.40 12.84
CA THR A 18 -1.94 29.84 11.50
C THR A 18 -2.05 30.89 10.41
N GLY A 19 -2.27 32.16 10.76
CA GLY A 19 -2.60 33.23 9.81
C GLY A 19 -3.92 33.01 9.07
N LEU A 20 -4.80 32.15 9.62
CA LEU A 20 -6.14 31.92 9.08
C LEU A 20 -7.11 32.91 9.71
N GLU A 21 -7.94 33.54 8.88
CA GLU A 21 -9.11 34.28 9.35
C GLU A 21 -10.32 33.36 9.27
N LEU A 22 -10.70 32.80 10.42
CA LEU A 22 -11.82 31.88 10.59
C LEU A 22 -13.04 32.57 11.20
N GLU A 23 -12.86 33.72 11.85
CA GLU A 23 -13.90 34.54 12.45
C GLU A 23 -14.44 35.56 11.45
N GLY A 24 -15.77 35.66 11.35
CA GLY A 24 -16.48 36.65 10.54
C GLY A 24 -16.89 37.88 11.35
N GLU A 25 -17.38 38.92 10.68
CA GLU A 25 -17.72 40.22 11.28
C GLU A 25 -18.80 40.19 12.38
N GLY A 26 -19.44 39.05 12.63
CA GLY A 26 -20.48 38.84 13.64
C GLY A 26 -20.12 37.92 14.81
N GLY A 27 -18.84 37.57 15.02
CA GLY A 27 -18.42 36.66 16.11
C GLY A 27 -18.76 35.18 15.88
N GLY A 28 -19.14 34.82 14.65
CA GLY A 28 -19.33 33.46 14.17
C GLY A 28 -18.20 33.02 13.23
N LEU A 29 -18.18 31.75 12.84
CA LEU A 29 -17.27 31.27 11.79
C LEU A 29 -17.64 31.90 10.44
N LYS A 30 -16.65 32.22 9.60
CA LYS A 30 -16.89 32.65 8.22
C LYS A 30 -17.71 31.60 7.46
N GLU A 31 -18.67 32.05 6.65
CA GLU A 31 -19.48 31.16 5.80
C GLU A 31 -18.60 30.41 4.79
N GLU A 32 -17.62 31.10 4.21
CA GLU A 32 -16.65 30.50 3.31
C GLU A 32 -15.39 30.12 4.08
N MET A 33 -15.38 28.88 4.59
CA MET A 33 -14.23 28.32 5.27
C MET A 33 -13.06 28.14 4.29
N PRO A 34 -11.81 28.34 4.74
CA PRO A 34 -10.66 28.06 3.91
C PRO A 34 -10.70 26.59 3.45
N PRO A 35 -10.34 26.29 2.18
CA PRO A 35 -10.32 24.93 1.66
C PRO A 35 -9.53 24.00 2.59
N ILE A 36 -9.94 22.72 2.68
CA ILE A 36 -9.32 21.77 3.62
C ILE A 36 -7.80 21.69 3.46
N GLN A 37 -7.31 21.79 2.22
CA GLN A 37 -5.89 21.86 1.91
C GLN A 37 -5.25 23.10 2.55
N ARG A 38 -5.83 24.29 2.38
CA ARG A 38 -5.34 25.53 3.01
C ARG A 38 -5.37 25.43 4.52
N TRP A 39 -6.38 24.81 5.11
CA TRP A 39 -6.46 24.61 6.56
C TRP A 39 -5.37 23.65 7.07
N LEU A 40 -5.24 22.46 6.46
CA LEU A 40 -4.19 21.48 6.78
C LEU A 40 -2.80 22.09 6.67
N ASN A 41 -2.54 22.87 5.62
CA ASN A 41 -1.25 23.52 5.39
C ASN A 41 -0.84 24.50 6.50
N ARG A 42 -1.81 25.04 7.24
CA ARG A 42 -1.52 25.98 8.33
C ARG A 42 -1.33 25.27 9.65
N ILE A 43 -2.01 24.15 9.84
CA ILE A 43 -1.81 23.29 11.01
C ILE A 43 -0.47 22.56 10.92
N LEU A 44 -0.13 22.02 9.74
CA LEU A 44 1.14 21.32 9.51
C LEU A 44 2.38 22.22 9.70
N ALA A 45 2.20 23.54 9.69
CA ALA A 45 3.25 24.52 9.96
C ALA A 45 3.46 24.83 11.46
N LEU A 46 2.62 24.29 12.35
CA LEU A 46 2.73 24.50 13.80
C LEU A 46 3.83 23.61 14.42
N ARG A 47 4.20 23.84 15.69
CA ARG A 47 5.12 22.93 16.40
C ARG A 47 4.46 21.55 16.58
N ILE A 48 5.23 20.47 16.47
CA ILE A 48 4.76 19.07 16.52
C ILE A 48 3.82 18.81 17.72
N ALA A 49 4.18 19.28 18.92
CA ALA A 49 3.34 19.12 20.11
C ALA A 49 1.96 19.77 19.98
N MET A 50 1.87 20.92 19.31
CA MET A 50 0.61 21.63 19.06
C MET A 50 -0.18 20.99 17.93
N GLN A 51 0.49 20.48 16.90
CA GLN A 51 -0.16 19.68 15.85
C GLN A 51 -0.85 18.47 16.47
N ASN A 52 -0.13 17.70 17.29
CA ASN A 52 -0.65 16.50 17.94
C ASN A 52 -1.85 16.83 18.83
N ALA A 53 -1.76 17.87 19.68
CA ALA A 53 -2.86 18.28 20.55
C ALA A 53 -4.12 18.70 19.78
N ILE A 54 -3.97 19.47 18.69
CA ILE A 54 -5.10 19.91 17.86
C ILE A 54 -5.73 18.73 17.11
N PHE A 55 -4.92 17.83 16.57
CA PHE A 55 -5.42 16.67 15.85
C PHE A 55 -6.04 15.63 16.79
N ASP A 56 -5.52 15.42 18.00
CA ASP A 56 -6.10 14.49 18.97
C ASP A 56 -7.49 14.94 19.41
N GLU A 57 -7.68 16.24 19.66
CA GLU A 57 -8.99 16.79 19.99
C GLU A 57 -9.94 16.84 18.78
N TYR A 58 -9.42 17.16 17.59
CA TYR A 58 -10.20 17.15 16.35
C TYR A 58 -10.65 15.73 15.98
N LEU A 59 -9.79 14.73 16.20
CA LEU A 59 -10.13 13.34 15.96
C LEU A 59 -11.05 12.77 17.02
N GLY A 60 -10.93 13.15 18.30
CA GLY A 60 -11.95 12.79 19.30
C GLY A 60 -13.34 13.33 18.94
N LEU A 61 -13.41 14.52 18.32
CA LEU A 61 -14.64 15.08 17.76
C LEU A 61 -15.14 14.34 16.50
N ILE A 62 -14.22 13.88 15.66
CA ILE A 62 -14.53 13.05 14.49
C ILE A 62 -14.98 11.66 14.92
N GLU A 63 -14.32 10.99 15.85
CA GLU A 63 -14.69 9.68 16.38
C GLU A 63 -16.10 9.71 16.97
N ALA A 64 -16.43 10.72 17.77
CA ALA A 64 -17.78 10.92 18.29
C ALA A 64 -18.82 11.14 17.16
N ARG A 65 -18.41 11.79 16.06
CA ARG A 65 -19.26 11.98 14.86
C ARG A 65 -19.34 10.74 13.99
N ILE A 66 -18.27 9.96 13.88
CA ILE A 66 -18.18 8.70 13.16
C ILE A 66 -19.06 7.67 13.86
N GLU A 67 -19.06 7.63 15.19
CA GLU A 67 -19.93 6.71 15.94
C GLU A 67 -21.40 7.09 15.74
N ALA A 68 -21.74 8.40 15.80
CA ALA A 68 -23.07 8.90 15.47
C ALA A 68 -23.46 8.69 13.98
N ALA A 69 -22.49 8.71 13.06
CA ALA A 69 -22.72 8.54 11.63
C ALA A 69 -22.72 7.06 11.18
N LYS A 70 -22.03 6.17 11.91
CA LYS A 70 -22.14 4.71 11.80
C LYS A 70 -23.53 4.24 12.24
N GLU A 71 -24.07 4.81 13.32
CA GLU A 71 -25.47 4.62 13.70
C GLU A 71 -26.43 5.12 12.61
N ALA A 72 -26.03 6.14 11.83
CA ALA A 72 -26.82 6.73 10.75
C ALA A 72 -26.48 6.21 9.33
N GLY A 73 -25.58 5.23 9.18
CA GLY A 73 -25.25 4.58 7.91
C GLY A 73 -24.63 5.45 6.81
N THR A 74 -23.95 6.56 7.13
CA THR A 74 -23.32 7.45 6.12
C THR A 74 -21.89 7.79 6.52
N LEU A 75 -20.87 7.40 5.72
CA LEU A 75 -19.49 7.81 6.03
C LEU A 75 -18.65 8.04 4.77
N ASP A 76 -17.97 9.19 4.76
CA ASP A 76 -16.74 9.42 4.00
C ASP A 76 -15.93 10.54 4.68
N LEU A 77 -14.77 10.22 5.28
CA LEU A 77 -13.83 11.21 5.84
C LEU A 77 -12.38 10.74 5.66
N GLY A 78 -11.56 11.59 5.02
CA GLY A 78 -10.25 11.29 4.44
C GLY A 78 -9.03 11.32 5.37
N VAL A 79 -9.14 10.81 6.59
CA VAL A 79 -7.98 10.46 7.43
C VAL A 79 -8.19 9.05 7.96
N GLU A 80 -7.37 8.10 7.50
CA GLU A 80 -7.45 6.70 7.92
C GLU A 80 -6.31 6.37 8.91
N SER A 81 -6.59 5.47 9.85
CA SER A 81 -5.60 4.96 10.80
C SER A 81 -5.03 3.64 10.28
N ILE A 82 -3.71 3.50 10.28
CA ILE A 82 -3.07 2.22 9.95
C ILE A 82 -3.33 1.25 11.10
N ASN A 83 -4.18 0.25 10.87
CA ASN A 83 -4.50 -0.80 11.84
C ASN A 83 -3.47 -1.94 11.74
N ALA A 84 -2.28 -1.74 12.30
CA ALA A 84 -1.28 -2.79 12.50
C ALA A 84 -1.18 -3.17 13.99
N GLU A 85 -0.84 -4.42 14.29
CA GLU A 85 -0.63 -4.87 15.67
C GLU A 85 0.67 -4.31 16.27
N ARG A 86 1.66 -4.04 15.41
CA ARG A 86 2.95 -3.44 15.78
C ARG A 86 3.45 -2.57 14.65
N ILE A 87 4.03 -1.43 14.99
CA ILE A 87 4.65 -0.53 14.01
C ILE A 87 6.03 -0.11 14.51
N THR A 88 7.07 -0.53 13.79
CA THR A 88 8.47 -0.25 14.11
C THR A 88 9.09 0.63 13.04
N ILE A 89 9.77 1.71 13.45
CA ILE A 89 10.55 2.56 12.54
C ILE A 89 11.90 1.89 12.31
N LEU A 90 12.21 1.59 11.05
CA LEU A 90 13.49 1.02 10.64
C LEU A 90 14.51 2.10 10.29
N ASP A 91 14.07 3.14 9.57
CA ASP A 91 14.96 4.20 9.08
C ASP A 91 14.22 5.54 8.95
N ARG A 92 14.99 6.64 9.02
CA ARG A 92 14.51 8.01 8.82
C ARG A 92 15.43 8.76 7.88
N THR A 93 14.87 9.28 6.80
CA THR A 93 15.61 10.13 5.87
C THR A 93 14.93 11.49 5.70
N VAL A 94 15.66 12.57 6.00
CA VAL A 94 15.20 13.95 5.79
C VAL A 94 15.29 14.28 4.31
N ILE A 95 14.18 14.70 3.72
CA ILE A 95 14.08 15.01 2.28
C ILE A 95 14.02 16.51 1.99
N ARG A 96 13.57 17.29 2.98
CA ARG A 96 13.49 18.74 2.87
C ARG A 96 13.56 19.36 4.25
N ARG A 97 14.30 20.46 4.37
CA ARG A 97 14.25 21.36 5.53
C ARG A 97 13.70 22.71 5.07
N ASP A 98 12.64 23.17 5.72
CA ASP A 98 12.05 24.47 5.45
C ASP A 98 12.96 25.59 5.98
N GLN A 99 13.32 26.55 5.12
CA GLN A 99 14.29 27.60 5.47
C GLN A 99 13.75 28.63 6.46
N THR A 100 12.42 28.78 6.55
CA THR A 100 11.78 29.78 7.42
C THR A 100 11.43 29.20 8.78
N SER A 101 10.84 28.00 8.81
CA SER A 101 10.39 27.36 10.04
C SER A 101 11.41 26.38 10.63
N GLY A 102 12.42 25.97 9.85
CA GLY A 102 13.35 24.90 10.23
C GLY A 102 12.72 23.50 10.22
N ALA A 103 11.41 23.40 9.91
CA ALA A 103 10.67 22.15 9.94
C ALA A 103 11.19 21.17 8.88
N GLU A 104 11.27 19.90 9.27
CA GLU A 104 11.77 18.82 8.43
C GLU A 104 10.61 18.06 7.80
N THR A 105 10.81 17.64 6.56
CA THR A 105 9.99 16.65 5.88
C THR A 105 10.85 15.41 5.74
N GLU A 106 10.32 14.26 6.14
CA GLU A 106 11.07 13.02 6.24
C GLU A 106 10.32 11.89 5.53
N ILE A 107 11.07 10.90 5.06
CA ILE A 107 10.57 9.57 4.69
C ILE A 107 10.96 8.62 5.81
N LEU A 108 9.95 7.99 6.41
CA LEU A 108 10.13 6.92 7.38
C LEU A 108 9.98 5.58 6.66
N ARG A 109 10.93 4.67 6.87
CA ARG A 109 10.76 3.25 6.54
C ARG A 109 10.22 2.53 7.76
N LEU A 110 9.09 1.86 7.60
CA LEU A 110 8.31 1.31 8.70
C LEU A 110 8.04 -0.17 8.45
N ASP A 111 8.21 -1.00 9.47
CA ASP A 111 7.68 -2.36 9.48
C ASP A 111 6.37 -2.40 10.28
N THR A 112 5.31 -2.84 9.61
CA THR A 112 4.00 -3.09 10.21
C THR A 112 3.78 -4.59 10.35
N GLU A 113 3.54 -5.04 11.57
CA GLU A 113 3.15 -6.41 11.86
C GLU A 113 1.62 -6.51 11.90
N GLU A 114 1.06 -7.39 11.09
CA GLU A 114 -0.38 -7.64 11.02
C GLU A 114 -0.68 -9.11 11.22
N ARG A 115 -1.64 -9.44 12.07
CA ARG A 115 -2.12 -10.82 12.19
C ARG A 115 -2.99 -11.19 11.01
N TYR A 116 -2.78 -12.41 10.51
CA TYR A 116 -3.69 -12.96 9.52
C TYR A 116 -5.10 -13.08 10.11
N LYS A 117 -6.09 -12.58 9.37
CA LYS A 117 -7.51 -12.74 9.66
C LYS A 117 -8.11 -13.68 8.59
N PRO A 118 -7.80 -14.99 8.64
CA PRO A 118 -8.24 -15.90 7.62
C PRO A 118 -9.78 -15.98 7.60
N LEU A 119 -10.35 -16.02 6.40
CA LEU A 119 -11.78 -16.20 6.19
C LEU A 119 -12.20 -17.60 6.66
N ALA A 120 -12.99 -17.65 7.73
CA ALA A 120 -13.49 -18.90 8.31
C ALA A 120 -14.31 -19.72 7.29
N LEU A 121 -14.23 -21.05 7.40
CA LEU A 121 -14.84 -21.98 6.45
C LEU A 121 -16.35 -21.78 6.32
N ASP A 122 -17.07 -21.57 7.42
CA ASP A 122 -18.52 -21.33 7.43
C ASP A 122 -18.90 -20.10 6.57
N ARG A 123 -18.08 -19.05 6.61
CA ARG A 123 -18.26 -17.85 5.80
C ARG A 123 -17.84 -18.08 4.35
N ALA A 124 -16.80 -18.87 4.11
CA ALA A 124 -16.38 -19.27 2.77
C ALA A 124 -17.46 -20.10 2.05
N LEU A 125 -18.07 -21.07 2.73
CA LEU A 125 -19.15 -21.89 2.17
C LEU A 125 -20.39 -21.07 1.79
N ARG A 126 -20.70 -20.00 2.54
CA ARG A 126 -21.78 -19.05 2.20
C ARG A 126 -21.53 -18.24 0.92
N ILE A 127 -20.29 -18.17 0.43
CA ILE A 127 -19.97 -17.49 -0.85
C ILE A 127 -20.32 -18.39 -2.03
N LEU A 128 -20.35 -19.71 -1.84
CA LEU A 128 -20.66 -20.66 -2.91
C LEU A 128 -22.10 -20.48 -3.39
N GLY A 129 -22.30 -20.65 -4.70
CA GLY A 129 -23.58 -20.42 -5.36
C GLY A 129 -23.43 -20.58 -6.87
N ASP A 130 -24.34 -20.03 -7.65
CA ASP A 130 -24.36 -20.26 -9.11
C ASP A 130 -23.09 -19.75 -9.81
N ASP A 131 -22.57 -18.59 -9.42
CA ASP A 131 -21.38 -17.94 -10.00
C ASP A 131 -20.08 -18.14 -9.21
N ALA A 132 -20.12 -18.96 -8.15
CA ALA A 132 -18.99 -19.20 -7.26
C ALA A 132 -18.78 -20.71 -7.05
N ARG A 133 -17.62 -21.22 -7.48
CA ARG A 133 -17.29 -22.66 -7.44
C ARG A 133 -16.08 -22.93 -6.54
N PRO A 134 -16.12 -23.99 -5.73
CA PRO A 134 -14.95 -24.44 -4.98
C PRO A 134 -13.94 -25.07 -5.94
N ILE A 135 -12.69 -24.65 -5.85
CA ILE A 135 -11.58 -25.20 -6.63
C ILE A 135 -10.40 -25.54 -5.72
N VAL A 136 -9.60 -26.53 -6.13
CA VAL A 136 -8.36 -26.92 -5.43
C VAL A 136 -7.22 -27.02 -6.42
N ASN A 137 -6.03 -26.62 -5.97
CA ASN A 137 -4.82 -26.78 -6.76
C ASN A 137 -4.16 -28.11 -6.40
N ARG A 138 -4.20 -29.10 -7.30
CA ARG A 138 -3.69 -30.45 -7.01
C ARG A 138 -2.17 -30.50 -6.81
N LYS A 139 -1.43 -29.54 -7.37
CA LYS A 139 0.03 -29.45 -7.22
C LYS A 139 0.42 -28.80 -5.89
N SER A 140 -0.27 -27.75 -5.45
CA SER A 140 0.09 -27.01 -4.24
C SER A 140 -0.73 -27.40 -3.00
N GLY A 141 -1.78 -28.20 -3.16
CA GLY A 141 -2.70 -28.55 -2.07
C GLY A 141 -3.45 -27.35 -1.49
N LYS A 142 -3.68 -26.29 -2.28
CA LYS A 142 -4.35 -25.06 -1.82
C LYS A 142 -5.79 -25.03 -2.32
N ALA A 143 -6.71 -24.50 -1.50
CA ALA A 143 -8.10 -24.28 -1.86
C ALA A 143 -8.37 -22.82 -2.22
N ALA A 144 -9.35 -22.58 -3.11
CA ALA A 144 -9.86 -21.27 -3.46
C ALA A 144 -11.35 -21.36 -3.86
N ILE A 145 -12.05 -20.24 -3.79
CA ILE A 145 -13.36 -20.07 -4.42
C ILE A 145 -13.15 -19.27 -5.70
N ARG A 146 -13.57 -19.82 -6.84
CA ARG A 146 -13.54 -19.14 -8.12
C ARG A 146 -14.85 -18.39 -8.31
N CYS A 147 -14.80 -17.07 -8.33
CA CYS A 147 -15.91 -16.19 -8.64
C CYS A 147 -15.71 -15.52 -10.01
N SER A 148 -16.79 -15.32 -10.76
CA SER A 148 -16.78 -14.45 -11.94
C SER A 148 -16.52 -12.99 -11.51
N THR A 149 -15.72 -12.25 -12.29
CA THR A 149 -15.46 -10.82 -12.04
C THR A 149 -15.48 -10.03 -13.35
N TYR A 150 -15.52 -8.69 -13.26
CA TYR A 150 -15.58 -7.80 -14.43
C TYR A 150 -14.42 -8.07 -15.41
N SER A 151 -14.76 -8.16 -16.70
CA SER A 151 -13.77 -8.27 -17.78
C SER A 151 -12.93 -7.00 -17.88
N LEU A 152 -11.68 -7.15 -18.29
CA LEU A 152 -10.77 -6.04 -18.59
C LEU A 152 -10.58 -5.98 -20.11
N THR A 153 -10.68 -4.81 -20.71
CA THR A 153 -10.23 -4.60 -22.09
C THR A 153 -8.71 -4.47 -22.07
N ASP A 154 -8.01 -5.32 -22.82
CA ASP A 154 -6.55 -5.22 -22.93
C ASP A 154 -6.11 -4.09 -23.89
N ASP A 155 -4.80 -3.87 -23.98
CA ASP A 155 -4.21 -2.80 -24.79
C ASP A 155 -4.50 -2.96 -26.29
N ASP A 156 -4.88 -4.16 -26.74
CA ASP A 156 -5.25 -4.49 -28.12
C ASP A 156 -6.77 -4.31 -28.37
N GLY A 157 -7.54 -3.92 -27.34
CA GLY A 157 -8.98 -3.69 -27.43
C GLY A 157 -9.83 -4.94 -27.22
N GLU A 158 -9.23 -6.08 -26.85
CA GLU A 158 -9.93 -7.35 -26.66
C GLU A 158 -10.48 -7.49 -25.24
N ILE A 159 -11.68 -8.07 -25.14
CA ILE A 159 -12.34 -8.28 -23.84
C ILE A 159 -11.76 -9.53 -23.17
N VAL A 160 -10.92 -9.31 -22.15
CA VAL A 160 -10.31 -10.39 -21.37
C VAL A 160 -11.17 -10.75 -20.17
N ARG A 161 -11.73 -11.96 -20.19
CA ARG A 161 -12.47 -12.52 -19.05
C ARG A 161 -11.52 -12.86 -17.90
N ARG A 162 -11.97 -12.58 -16.68
CA ARG A 162 -11.20 -12.82 -15.45
C ARG A 162 -12.03 -13.55 -14.42
N TYR A 163 -11.33 -14.30 -13.59
CA TYR A 163 -11.84 -14.85 -12.35
C TYR A 163 -11.18 -14.18 -11.16
N GLU A 164 -11.95 -14.07 -10.09
CA GLU A 164 -11.46 -13.77 -8.76
C GLU A 164 -11.34 -15.07 -7.98
N LEU A 165 -10.15 -15.35 -7.47
CA LEU A 165 -9.84 -16.52 -6.63
C LEU A 165 -9.76 -16.05 -5.18
N VAL A 166 -10.83 -16.29 -4.42
CA VAL A 166 -10.88 -15.98 -2.99
C VAL A 166 -10.21 -17.13 -2.23
N ARG A 167 -9.23 -16.82 -1.39
CA ARG A 167 -8.52 -17.76 -0.51
C ARG A 167 -8.68 -17.33 0.95
N PRO A 168 -8.33 -18.19 1.94
CA PRO A 168 -8.47 -17.83 3.35
C PRO A 168 -7.83 -16.49 3.71
N THR A 169 -6.61 -16.23 3.20
CA THR A 169 -5.80 -15.08 3.63
C THR A 169 -5.69 -13.95 2.60
N ARG A 170 -6.18 -14.16 1.37
CA ARG A 170 -6.01 -13.22 0.26
C ARG A 170 -7.01 -13.49 -0.86
N THR A 171 -7.18 -12.50 -1.73
CA THR A 171 -7.94 -12.64 -2.97
C THR A 171 -7.03 -12.30 -4.13
N GLU A 172 -7.05 -13.12 -5.18
CA GLU A 172 -6.25 -12.93 -6.38
C GLU A 172 -7.16 -12.81 -7.60
N ARG A 173 -6.75 -12.04 -8.61
CA ARG A 173 -7.47 -11.97 -9.89
C ARG A 173 -6.59 -12.55 -10.98
N MET A 174 -7.19 -13.41 -11.80
CA MET A 174 -6.50 -14.13 -12.86
C MET A 174 -7.34 -14.12 -14.13
N ARG A 175 -6.70 -14.05 -15.30
CA ARG A 175 -7.40 -14.23 -16.57
C ARG A 175 -7.90 -15.67 -16.67
N GLN A 176 -9.05 -15.84 -17.32
CA GLN A 176 -9.68 -17.15 -17.47
C GLN A 176 -8.80 -18.14 -18.25
N ASP A 177 -8.18 -17.70 -19.34
CA ASP A 177 -7.27 -18.51 -20.15
C ASP A 177 -6.04 -18.96 -19.36
N LEU A 178 -5.45 -18.07 -18.59
CA LEU A 178 -4.31 -18.38 -17.73
C LEU A 178 -4.66 -19.36 -16.61
N LEU A 179 -5.89 -19.32 -16.09
CA LEU A 179 -6.33 -20.29 -15.08
C LEU A 179 -6.32 -21.73 -15.64
N LEU A 180 -6.66 -21.92 -16.92
CA LEU A 180 -6.65 -23.22 -17.57
C LEU A 180 -5.23 -23.81 -17.72
N GLU A 181 -4.20 -22.97 -17.70
CA GLU A 181 -2.79 -23.41 -17.72
C GLU A 181 -2.25 -23.80 -16.33
N THR A 182 -3.07 -23.66 -15.28
CA THR A 182 -2.70 -24.02 -13.91
C THR A 182 -3.26 -25.38 -13.51
N MET A 183 -2.92 -25.83 -12.30
CA MET A 183 -3.40 -27.10 -11.73
C MET A 183 -4.62 -26.90 -10.83
N TRP A 184 -5.38 -25.83 -11.06
CA TRP A 184 -6.64 -25.55 -10.36
C TRP A 184 -7.78 -26.32 -11.01
N GLU A 185 -8.48 -27.12 -10.21
CA GLU A 185 -9.58 -27.99 -10.65
C GLU A 185 -10.81 -27.78 -9.78
N ASP A 186 -12.00 -27.96 -10.34
CA ASP A 186 -13.24 -27.98 -9.57
C ASP A 186 -13.18 -29.10 -8.52
N ALA A 187 -13.65 -28.82 -7.30
CA ALA A 187 -13.55 -29.72 -6.16
C ALA A 187 -14.92 -30.03 -5.55
N SER A 188 -15.01 -31.16 -4.84
CA SER A 188 -16.14 -31.40 -3.94
C SER A 188 -16.08 -30.42 -2.76
N GLU A 189 -17.23 -30.16 -2.14
CA GLU A 189 -17.30 -29.36 -0.92
C GLU A 189 -16.43 -29.96 0.20
N ALA A 190 -16.35 -31.29 0.28
CA ALA A 190 -15.55 -32.00 1.29
C ALA A 190 -14.04 -31.77 1.08
N ASP A 191 -13.53 -31.98 -0.14
CA ASP A 191 -12.11 -31.76 -0.49
C ASP A 191 -11.71 -30.31 -0.24
N PHE A 192 -12.55 -29.38 -0.70
CA PHE A 192 -12.36 -27.95 -0.50
C PHE A 192 -12.33 -27.58 0.98
N SER A 193 -13.30 -28.04 1.76
CA SER A 193 -13.44 -27.72 3.17
C SER A 193 -12.24 -28.19 3.98
N ALA A 194 -11.75 -29.40 3.71
CA ALA A 194 -10.57 -29.95 4.39
C ALA A 194 -9.31 -29.09 4.15
N LEU A 195 -9.04 -28.73 2.90
CA LEU A 195 -7.86 -27.91 2.54
C LEU A 195 -8.00 -26.46 3.00
N TRP A 196 -9.20 -25.90 2.93
CA TRP A 196 -9.49 -24.54 3.40
C TRP A 196 -9.30 -24.44 4.91
N GLN A 197 -9.90 -25.36 5.67
CA GLN A 197 -9.80 -25.39 7.13
C GLN A 197 -8.36 -25.59 7.60
N ALA A 198 -7.61 -26.48 6.95
CA ALA A 198 -6.19 -26.68 7.25
C ALA A 198 -5.37 -25.39 7.08
N GLU A 199 -5.62 -24.62 6.01
CA GLU A 199 -4.95 -23.33 5.81
C GLU A 199 -5.43 -22.25 6.81
N VAL A 200 -6.71 -22.22 7.15
CA VAL A 200 -7.24 -21.32 8.19
C VAL A 200 -6.53 -21.58 9.52
N GLU A 201 -6.42 -22.83 9.94
CA GLU A 201 -5.74 -23.24 11.17
C GLU A 201 -4.25 -22.93 11.12
N GLU A 202 -3.59 -23.25 10.00
CA GLU A 202 -2.17 -22.96 9.80
C GLU A 202 -1.86 -21.47 9.95
N MET A 203 -2.75 -20.60 9.44
CA MET A 203 -2.53 -19.16 9.39
C MET A 203 -3.09 -18.42 10.61
N SER A 204 -4.00 -19.05 11.36
CA SER A 204 -4.54 -18.51 12.59
C SER A 204 -3.43 -18.28 13.61
N GLY A 205 -3.35 -17.06 14.12
CA GLY A 205 -2.32 -16.69 15.10
C GLY A 205 -0.96 -16.32 14.50
N LYS A 206 -0.72 -16.55 13.20
CA LYS A 206 0.49 -16.05 12.53
C LYS A 206 0.36 -14.56 12.22
N THR A 207 1.49 -13.89 12.23
CA THR A 207 1.63 -12.51 11.79
C THR A 207 2.38 -12.44 10.47
N ARG A 208 2.14 -11.36 9.72
CA ARG A 208 2.91 -10.96 8.55
C ARG A 208 3.53 -9.60 8.82
N THR A 209 4.78 -9.45 8.44
CA THR A 209 5.43 -8.15 8.41
C THR A 209 5.27 -7.56 7.02
N ASN A 210 4.88 -6.30 6.94
CA ASN A 210 4.87 -5.53 5.72
C ASN A 210 5.72 -4.27 5.91
N THR A 211 6.49 -3.92 4.88
CA THR A 211 7.30 -2.70 4.92
C THR A 211 6.57 -1.61 4.16
N LEU A 212 6.40 -0.47 4.80
CA LEU A 212 5.73 0.72 4.29
C LEU A 212 6.68 1.90 4.37
N TYR A 213 6.47 2.88 3.49
CA TYR A 213 7.18 4.15 3.54
C TYR A 213 6.17 5.25 3.80
N LEU A 214 6.44 6.08 4.81
CA LEU A 214 5.59 7.20 5.19
C LEU A 214 6.34 8.51 4.98
N VAL A 215 5.81 9.39 4.14
CA VAL A 215 6.28 10.78 4.07
C VAL A 215 5.57 11.56 5.15
N THR A 216 6.31 12.21 6.05
CA THR A 216 5.76 12.94 7.21
C THR A 216 6.43 14.31 7.38
N GLY A 217 5.81 15.19 8.18
CA GLY A 217 6.23 16.58 8.35
C GLY A 217 5.45 17.56 7.45
N LEU A 218 6.12 18.54 6.87
CA LEU A 218 5.50 19.49 5.94
C LEU A 218 5.22 18.83 4.58
N LEU A 219 4.01 18.32 4.39
CA LEU A 219 3.64 17.57 3.17
C LEU A 219 3.41 18.44 1.94
N LEU A 220 2.86 19.65 2.09
CA LEU A 220 2.48 20.48 0.94
C LEU A 220 3.63 20.80 -0.02
N PRO A 221 4.83 21.17 0.47
CA PRO A 221 5.95 21.50 -0.40
C PRO A 221 6.50 20.31 -1.20
N VAL A 222 6.08 19.09 -0.87
CA VAL A 222 6.47 17.86 -1.58
C VAL A 222 5.28 17.18 -2.26
N TRP A 223 4.09 17.78 -2.18
CA TRP A 223 2.81 17.17 -2.54
C TRP A 223 2.69 16.86 -4.03
N ASP A 224 3.21 17.74 -4.88
CA ASP A 224 3.27 17.59 -6.34
C ASP A 224 4.15 16.41 -6.78
N ARG A 225 4.96 15.85 -5.87
CA ARG A 225 5.85 14.73 -6.13
C ARG A 225 5.36 13.41 -5.53
N LEU A 226 4.32 13.44 -4.70
CA LEU A 226 3.70 12.24 -4.18
C LEU A 226 2.77 11.65 -5.26
N PRO A 227 2.48 10.33 -5.23
CA PRO A 227 1.67 9.68 -6.26
C PRO A 227 0.29 10.35 -6.42
N ASP A 228 -0.39 10.34 -7.55
CA ASP A 228 -1.77 10.89 -7.58
C ASP A 228 -2.81 9.89 -7.02
N ASP A 229 -2.43 8.61 -6.99
CA ASP A 229 -3.27 7.51 -6.53
C ASP A 229 -3.34 7.47 -5.00
N HIS A 230 -4.54 7.45 -4.42
CA HIS A 230 -4.79 7.41 -2.97
C HIS A 230 -4.20 8.63 -2.21
N VAL A 231 -4.87 9.78 -2.33
CA VAL A 231 -4.53 11.09 -1.72
C VAL A 231 -4.76 11.12 -0.18
N GLN A 232 -4.90 9.96 0.46
CA GLN A 232 -5.27 9.86 1.87
C GLN A 232 -4.08 10.16 2.79
N VAL A 233 -4.35 10.94 3.84
CA VAL A 233 -3.39 11.17 4.94
C VAL A 233 -3.65 10.12 6.01
N TRP A 234 -2.57 9.47 6.43
CA TRP A 234 -2.60 8.41 7.42
C TRP A 234 -2.08 8.91 8.76
N ARG A 235 -2.75 8.50 9.83
CA ARG A 235 -2.21 8.56 11.18
C ARG A 235 -1.57 7.23 11.52
N LEU A 236 -0.35 7.31 12.04
CA LEU A 236 0.42 6.18 12.49
C LEU A 236 0.89 6.43 13.92
N ASN A 237 0.59 5.48 14.80
CA ASN A 237 1.11 5.46 16.16
C ASN A 237 2.04 4.26 16.29
N THR A 238 3.28 4.50 16.67
CA THR A 238 4.27 3.47 16.93
C THR A 238 4.17 2.97 18.37
N ASP A 239 4.68 1.77 18.61
CA ASP A 239 4.63 1.15 19.95
C ASP A 239 5.49 1.90 20.99
N ASP A 240 6.47 2.68 20.55
CA ASP A 240 7.28 3.57 21.39
C ASP A 240 6.60 4.91 21.70
N GLY A 241 5.33 5.08 21.31
CA GLY A 241 4.49 6.23 21.64
C GLY A 241 4.64 7.43 20.71
N GLN A 242 5.34 7.29 19.58
CA GLN A 242 5.42 8.36 18.59
C GLN A 242 4.18 8.36 17.70
N SER A 243 3.69 9.55 17.36
CA SER A 243 2.57 9.73 16.44
C SER A 243 3.03 10.52 15.22
N PHE A 244 2.72 9.99 14.04
CA PHE A 244 3.05 10.60 12.76
C PHE A 244 1.79 10.82 11.95
N LEU A 245 1.79 11.94 11.23
CA LEU A 245 0.83 12.23 10.18
C LEU A 245 1.59 12.29 8.88
N GLY A 246 1.11 11.55 7.89
CA GLY A 246 1.88 11.39 6.66
C GLY A 246 1.11 10.72 5.56
N ARG A 247 1.81 10.53 4.44
CA ARG A 247 1.27 9.80 3.30
C ARG A 247 2.06 8.53 3.06
N ILE A 248 1.37 7.41 2.91
CA ILE A 248 2.00 6.14 2.51
C ILE A 248 2.42 6.24 1.05
N VAL A 249 3.66 5.89 0.78
CA VAL A 249 4.23 5.81 -0.57
C VAL A 249 4.63 4.36 -0.86
N PRO A 250 4.16 3.77 -1.98
CA PRO A 250 4.62 2.46 -2.42
C PRO A 250 6.14 2.44 -2.63
N ALA A 251 6.79 1.35 -2.24
CA ALA A 251 8.25 1.19 -2.34
C ALA A 251 8.85 1.63 -3.70
N PRO A 252 8.26 1.29 -4.87
CA PRO A 252 8.79 1.73 -6.17
C PRO A 252 8.82 3.25 -6.39
N LEU A 253 7.91 3.98 -5.74
CA LEU A 253 7.77 5.42 -5.90
C LEU A 253 8.69 6.18 -4.94
N VAL A 254 9.18 5.52 -3.89
CA VAL A 254 10.14 6.09 -2.94
C VAL A 254 11.45 6.46 -3.62
N THR A 255 11.97 5.60 -4.52
CA THR A 255 13.20 5.89 -5.26
C THR A 255 13.02 7.11 -6.17
N LYS A 256 11.91 7.19 -6.91
CA LYS A 256 11.59 8.36 -7.75
C LYS A 256 11.45 9.64 -6.92
N LEU A 257 10.82 9.53 -5.75
CA LEU A 257 10.69 10.64 -4.81
C LEU A 257 12.08 11.09 -4.31
N ALA A 258 12.93 10.14 -3.92
CA ALA A 258 14.29 10.41 -3.47
C ALA A 258 15.16 11.07 -4.56
N ASP A 259 15.05 10.60 -5.80
CA ASP A 259 15.69 11.20 -6.98
C ASP A 259 15.22 12.65 -7.19
N ALA A 260 13.91 12.89 -7.11
CA ALA A 260 13.33 14.23 -7.30
C ALA A 260 13.83 15.25 -6.26
N PHE A 261 14.21 14.79 -5.07
CA PHE A 261 14.79 15.62 -4.00
C PHE A 261 16.32 15.57 -3.94
N GLY A 262 16.99 14.86 -4.86
CA GLY A 262 18.46 14.78 -4.91
C GLY A 262 19.09 14.01 -3.76
N ILE A 263 18.32 13.15 -3.08
CA ILE A 263 18.74 12.37 -1.90
C ILE A 263 18.70 10.86 -2.17
N ALA A 264 18.68 10.46 -3.44
CA ALA A 264 18.61 9.06 -3.86
C ALA A 264 19.68 8.16 -3.22
N ALA A 265 20.87 8.72 -2.96
CA ALA A 265 21.97 8.01 -2.30
C ALA A 265 21.68 7.62 -0.84
N THR A 266 20.63 8.18 -0.23
CA THR A 266 20.30 8.00 1.20
C THR A 266 19.22 6.95 1.43
N ILE A 267 18.37 6.67 0.43
CA ILE A 267 17.25 5.72 0.57
C ILE A 267 17.51 4.48 -0.28
N THR A 268 17.92 3.40 0.37
CA THR A 268 18.08 2.10 -0.28
C THR A 268 16.81 1.26 -0.07
N VAL A 269 16.04 1.07 -1.13
CA VAL A 269 14.98 0.05 -1.18
C VAL A 269 15.66 -1.28 -1.49
N SER A 270 15.53 -2.25 -0.59
CA SER A 270 16.18 -3.55 -0.78
C SER A 270 15.56 -4.33 -1.95
N GLY A 271 16.34 -5.22 -2.56
CA GLY A 271 15.85 -6.12 -3.58
C GLY A 271 14.72 -7.03 -3.05
N ALA A 272 14.73 -7.35 -1.75
CA ALA A 272 13.65 -8.10 -1.11
C ALA A 272 12.32 -7.35 -1.14
N GLU A 273 12.32 -6.06 -0.79
CA GLU A 273 11.12 -5.21 -0.82
C GLU A 273 10.61 -5.02 -2.24
N THR A 274 11.53 -4.78 -3.18
CA THR A 274 11.20 -4.64 -4.61
C THR A 274 10.56 -5.92 -5.15
N ALA A 275 11.17 -7.08 -4.89
CA ALA A 275 10.63 -8.38 -5.30
C ALA A 275 9.25 -8.63 -4.69
N LYS A 276 9.08 -8.36 -3.39
CA LYS A 276 7.81 -8.56 -2.69
C LYS A 276 6.71 -7.64 -3.23
N HIS A 277 7.03 -6.37 -3.47
CA HIS A 277 6.10 -5.41 -4.05
C HIS A 277 5.64 -5.88 -5.43
N VAL A 278 6.59 -6.12 -6.35
CA VAL A 278 6.27 -6.56 -7.73
C VAL A 278 5.52 -7.89 -7.75
N MET A 279 5.84 -8.82 -6.84
CA MET A 279 5.11 -10.09 -6.74
C MET A 279 3.72 -9.94 -6.13
N GLY A 280 3.48 -8.92 -5.30
CA GLY A 280 2.19 -8.63 -4.69
C GLY A 280 1.26 -7.86 -5.63
N THR A 281 1.81 -6.88 -6.35
CA THR A 281 1.08 -6.02 -7.28
C THR A 281 1.13 -6.56 -8.70
N ALA A 282 0.30 -6.00 -9.60
CA ALA A 282 0.42 -6.25 -11.04
C ALA A 282 1.25 -5.15 -11.73
N GLU A 283 1.89 -4.28 -10.95
CA GLU A 283 2.56 -3.08 -11.44
C GLU A 283 3.97 -3.37 -11.94
N ILE A 284 4.39 -2.61 -12.95
CA ILE A 284 5.75 -2.64 -13.46
C ILE A 284 6.58 -1.64 -12.66
N THR A 285 7.58 -2.13 -11.95
CA THR A 285 8.47 -1.32 -11.11
C THR A 285 9.75 -0.99 -11.86
N ALA A 286 10.19 0.27 -11.80
CA ALA A 286 11.51 0.66 -12.31
C ALA A 286 12.61 0.11 -11.40
N LEU A 287 13.69 -0.39 -12.00
CA LEU A 287 14.82 -1.00 -11.31
C LEU A 287 16.13 -0.53 -11.95
N GLY A 288 16.60 0.65 -11.55
CA GLY A 288 17.72 1.33 -12.21
C GLY A 288 17.40 1.57 -13.69
N ALA A 289 18.24 1.04 -14.58
CA ALA A 289 18.03 1.11 -16.03
C ALA A 289 17.02 0.09 -16.58
N TYR A 290 16.50 -0.81 -15.73
CA TYR A 290 15.61 -1.90 -16.13
C TYR A 290 14.19 -1.67 -15.58
N ARG A 291 13.26 -2.52 -16.00
CA ARG A 291 11.94 -2.63 -15.36
C ARG A 291 11.69 -4.06 -14.91
N LEU A 292 11.03 -4.24 -13.77
CA LEU A 292 10.68 -5.54 -13.21
C LEU A 292 9.15 -5.67 -13.18
N LYS A 293 8.62 -6.79 -13.65
CA LYS A 293 7.20 -7.10 -13.57
C LYS A 293 6.95 -8.54 -13.12
N ARG A 294 5.75 -8.80 -12.60
CA ARG A 294 5.25 -10.15 -12.37
C ARG A 294 4.65 -10.73 -13.65
N SER A 295 5.08 -11.93 -14.01
CA SER A 295 4.62 -12.65 -15.21
C SER A 295 4.23 -14.08 -14.86
N LEU A 296 3.11 -14.56 -15.40
CA LEU A 296 2.74 -15.97 -15.32
C LEU A 296 3.38 -16.72 -16.49
N VAL A 297 4.19 -17.74 -16.19
CA VAL A 297 4.85 -18.60 -17.18
C VAL A 297 4.73 -20.04 -16.73
N ALA A 298 4.18 -20.90 -17.58
CA ALA A 298 3.98 -22.33 -17.29
C ALA A 298 3.27 -22.57 -15.93
N GLY A 299 2.20 -21.80 -15.68
CA GLY A 299 1.42 -21.89 -14.45
C GLY A 299 2.12 -21.39 -13.17
N GLN A 300 3.27 -20.73 -13.28
CA GLN A 300 4.02 -20.17 -12.14
C GLN A 300 4.22 -18.66 -12.27
N GLN A 301 4.00 -17.95 -11.16
CA GLN A 301 4.31 -16.52 -11.08
C GLN A 301 5.82 -16.32 -10.96
N ARG A 302 6.39 -15.53 -11.87
CA ARG A 302 7.83 -15.27 -11.98
C ARG A 302 8.09 -13.77 -12.03
N LEU A 303 9.28 -13.37 -11.61
CA LEU A 303 9.78 -12.01 -11.79
C LEU A 303 10.47 -11.93 -13.16
N GLU A 304 9.94 -11.10 -14.05
CA GLU A 304 10.51 -10.86 -15.37
C GLU A 304 11.19 -9.50 -15.42
N LEU A 305 12.43 -9.50 -15.92
CA LEU A 305 13.21 -8.31 -16.17
C LEU A 305 13.00 -7.83 -17.62
N LEU A 306 12.66 -6.57 -17.76
CA LEU A 306 12.38 -5.88 -19.02
C LEU A 306 13.48 -4.84 -19.32
N ASP A 307 13.53 -4.42 -20.58
CA ASP A 307 14.44 -3.39 -21.11
C ASP A 307 15.93 -3.67 -20.89
N TRP A 308 16.31 -4.93 -20.71
CA TRP A 308 17.70 -5.33 -20.67
C TRP A 308 18.28 -5.39 -22.09
N PRO A 309 19.45 -4.78 -22.35
CA PRO A 309 20.11 -4.87 -23.64
C PRO A 309 20.77 -6.25 -23.80
N HIS A 310 20.68 -6.84 -25.01
CA HIS A 310 21.28 -8.15 -25.30
C HIS A 310 22.79 -8.22 -25.02
N THR A 311 23.50 -7.10 -25.10
CA THR A 311 24.92 -6.99 -24.79
C THR A 311 25.25 -7.32 -23.33
N ARG A 312 24.30 -7.12 -22.39
CA ARG A 312 24.47 -7.42 -20.96
C ARG A 312 23.99 -8.80 -20.55
N LEU A 313 23.61 -9.66 -21.50
CA LEU A 313 23.09 -11.00 -21.21
C LEU A 313 24.06 -11.83 -20.35
N ALA A 314 25.36 -11.78 -20.66
CA ALA A 314 26.38 -12.52 -19.92
C ALA A 314 26.48 -12.00 -18.47
N GLU A 315 26.53 -10.69 -18.28
CA GLU A 315 26.58 -10.03 -16.97
C GLU A 315 25.35 -10.37 -16.11
N LEU A 316 24.15 -10.27 -16.69
CA LEU A 316 22.89 -10.57 -15.99
C LEU A 316 22.78 -12.05 -15.60
N LYS A 317 23.28 -12.96 -16.43
CA LYS A 317 23.36 -14.40 -16.07
C LYS A 317 24.31 -14.65 -14.91
N VAL A 318 25.46 -13.96 -14.89
CA VAL A 318 26.41 -14.03 -13.77
C VAL A 318 25.79 -13.46 -12.48
N ALA A 319 25.00 -12.40 -12.58
CA ALA A 319 24.27 -11.83 -11.44
C ALA A 319 23.24 -12.81 -10.84
N GLY A 320 22.72 -13.75 -11.65
CA GLY A 320 21.81 -14.81 -11.23
C GLY A 320 20.48 -14.85 -12.01
N CYS A 321 20.32 -13.99 -13.03
CA CYS A 321 19.17 -14.05 -13.93
C CYS A 321 19.26 -15.25 -14.88
N PHE A 322 18.12 -15.68 -15.42
CA PHE A 322 18.07 -16.75 -16.43
C PHE A 322 17.13 -16.37 -17.57
N THR A 323 17.31 -17.02 -18.72
CA THR A 323 16.55 -16.73 -19.94
C THR A 323 15.75 -17.93 -20.39
N GLU A 324 14.53 -17.71 -20.87
CA GLU A 324 13.74 -18.72 -21.58
C GLU A 324 13.21 -18.13 -22.90
N ILE A 325 13.02 -18.99 -23.91
CA ILE A 325 12.41 -18.60 -25.18
C ILE A 325 10.91 -18.91 -25.08
N ILE A 326 10.08 -17.88 -25.11
CA ILE A 326 8.63 -17.99 -24.99
C ILE A 326 8.01 -17.16 -26.11
N GLN A 327 7.09 -17.73 -26.88
CA GLN A 327 6.49 -17.08 -28.06
C GLN A 327 7.55 -16.47 -28.99
N HIS A 328 8.62 -17.23 -29.28
CA HIS A 328 9.74 -16.82 -30.13
C HIS A 328 10.56 -15.61 -29.63
N LYS A 329 10.35 -15.15 -28.39
CA LYS A 329 11.12 -14.06 -27.77
C LYS A 329 11.95 -14.59 -26.60
N THR A 330 13.21 -14.16 -26.53
CA THR A 330 14.06 -14.40 -25.35
C THR A 330 13.62 -13.49 -24.21
N ARG A 331 13.07 -14.06 -23.16
CA ARG A 331 12.63 -13.35 -21.95
C ARG A 331 13.60 -13.63 -20.82
N MET A 332 13.83 -12.64 -19.96
CA MET A 332 14.78 -12.71 -18.84
C MET A 332 14.01 -12.73 -17.52
N PHE A 333 14.43 -13.61 -16.61
CA PHE A 333 13.76 -13.82 -15.34
C PHE A 333 14.74 -13.77 -14.17
N VAL A 334 14.23 -13.30 -13.04
CA VAL A 334 14.90 -13.32 -11.74
C VAL A 334 14.33 -14.48 -10.92
N PRO A 335 15.15 -15.40 -10.38
CA PRO A 335 14.65 -16.49 -9.55
C PRO A 335 14.01 -15.95 -8.27
N VAL A 336 12.74 -16.30 -7.99
CA VAL A 336 11.99 -15.78 -6.83
C VAL A 336 12.69 -16.10 -5.50
N ALA A 337 13.30 -17.28 -5.38
CA ALA A 337 13.97 -17.73 -4.16
C ALA A 337 15.23 -16.90 -3.80
N THR A 338 15.91 -16.33 -4.79
CA THR A 338 17.13 -15.52 -4.60
C THR A 338 16.94 -14.08 -5.10
N ALA A 339 15.67 -13.67 -5.28
CA ALA A 339 15.33 -12.42 -5.93
C ALA A 339 15.96 -11.21 -5.23
N ALA A 340 15.97 -11.19 -3.90
CA ALA A 340 16.59 -10.12 -3.12
C ALA A 340 18.05 -9.90 -3.54
N THR A 341 18.86 -10.95 -3.48
CA THR A 341 20.30 -10.89 -3.75
C THR A 341 20.60 -10.58 -5.22
N VAL A 342 19.81 -11.14 -6.13
CA VAL A 342 19.98 -10.89 -7.57
C VAL A 342 19.60 -9.45 -7.91
N ILE A 343 18.50 -8.95 -7.35
CA ILE A 343 18.07 -7.56 -7.54
C ILE A 343 19.14 -6.60 -7.00
N ASP A 344 19.61 -6.80 -5.78
CA ASP A 344 20.65 -5.95 -5.19
C ASP A 344 21.92 -5.89 -6.07
N ARG A 345 22.31 -7.01 -6.69
CA ARG A 345 23.48 -7.08 -7.59
C ARG A 345 23.28 -6.38 -8.93
N ILE A 346 22.07 -6.38 -9.48
CA ILE A 346 21.81 -5.72 -10.79
C ILE A 346 21.53 -4.23 -10.64
N THR A 347 21.25 -3.76 -9.41
CA THR A 347 21.06 -2.35 -9.07
C THR A 347 22.29 -1.68 -8.46
N ALA A 348 23.25 -2.47 -7.96
CA ALA A 348 24.57 -1.98 -7.56
C ALA A 348 25.39 -1.53 -8.79
#